data_AF-A0A2G9ZYW9-F1
#
_entry.id   AF-A0A2G9ZYW9-F1
#
_cell.length_a   1.000
_cell.length_b   1.000
_cell.length_c   1.000
_cell.angle_alpha   90.00
_cell.angle_beta   90.00
_cell.angle_gamma   90.00
#
_symmetry.space_group_name_H-M   'P 1'
#
loop_
_entity.id
_entity.type
_entity.pdbx_description
1 polymer ?
#
loop_
_entity_poly.entity_id
_entity_poly.type
_entity_poly.pdbx_seq_one_letter_code
_entity_poly.pdbx_strand_id
1 'polypeptide(L)'
;MRPVYIRQVIKTLKAAGAFPFLTDANTLYAGARGDAPHHLVTAIQNGFAFSVIDAPMIIADGLRGRTETAVTINQKQFKKVYIGTEIVNADALVSVAHFKGHELSGYGGAIKNIGMGCASRRGKMDQHSDVAPKVKKKKCIGCGECVLHCSQKAIRLVEQKADIDPKKCIGCGECIIVCANEAVQIQWNQSVPVFLERMVEYAAGVLSSKTGKSLFINFINNVSPGCDCLPFNDASLVRDIGVVASTDPVAIDQASVDLVNREPAVGYTCLTTNTGPGEDKFRGVYPNIDWEHQLVYAENLGLGSRTYDLISID
;
A
#
# COMPACT_ATOMS: atom_id res chain seq x y z
N MET A 1 -3.10 5.69 11.70
CA MET A 1 -4.35 6.46 11.53
C MET A 1 -5.29 6.23 12.70
N ARG A 2 -5.85 7.28 13.33
CA ARG A 2 -6.75 7.12 14.49
C ARG A 2 -8.18 6.85 14.03
N PRO A 3 -8.87 5.80 14.55
CA PRO A 3 -10.25 5.46 14.16
C PRO A 3 -11.26 6.62 14.28
N VAL A 4 -11.09 7.49 15.27
CA VAL A 4 -11.97 8.64 15.50
C VAL A 4 -11.96 9.65 14.36
N TYR A 5 -10.84 9.80 13.65
CA TYR A 5 -10.75 10.68 12.47
C TYR A 5 -11.50 10.07 11.29
N ILE A 6 -11.35 8.75 11.08
CA ILE A 6 -12.07 8.02 10.04
C ILE A 6 -13.58 8.08 10.27
N ARG A 7 -14.05 7.97 11.53
CA ARG A 7 -15.47 8.14 11.85
C ARG A 7 -16.04 9.48 11.37
N GLN A 8 -15.28 10.57 11.47
CA GLN A 8 -15.75 11.87 10.98
C GLN A 8 -15.85 11.90 9.45
N VAL A 9 -14.88 11.31 8.75
CA VAL A 9 -14.96 11.14 7.29
C VAL A 9 -16.21 10.36 6.91
N ILE A 10 -16.46 9.22 7.56
CA ILE A 10 -17.66 8.40 7.34
C ILE A 10 -18.95 9.19 7.57
N LYS A 11 -19.04 9.94 8.68
CA LYS A 11 -20.20 10.77 8.99
C LYS A 11 -20.47 11.80 7.89
N THR A 12 -19.43 12.48 7.41
CA THR A 12 -19.54 13.46 6.31
C THR A 12 -20.00 12.80 5.01
N LEU A 13 -19.45 11.63 4.66
CA LEU A 13 -19.87 10.89 3.47
C LEU A 13 -21.35 10.46 3.55
N LYS A 14 -21.80 9.96 4.70
CA LYS A 14 -23.22 9.62 4.93
C LYS A 14 -24.13 10.85 4.83
N ALA A 15 -23.70 11.99 5.38
CA ALA A 15 -24.46 13.24 5.27
C ALA A 15 -24.58 13.73 3.81
N ALA A 16 -23.60 13.41 2.96
CA ALA A 16 -23.65 13.63 1.52
C ALA A 16 -24.46 12.56 0.74
N GLY A 17 -25.10 11.62 1.44
CA GLY A 17 -25.95 10.57 0.84
C GLY A 17 -25.22 9.29 0.42
N ALA A 18 -23.93 9.13 0.75
CA ALA A 18 -23.20 7.91 0.44
C ALA A 18 -23.50 6.77 1.43
N PHE A 19 -23.26 5.53 0.99
CA PHE A 19 -23.29 4.33 1.83
C PHE A 19 -21.89 3.70 1.90
N PRO A 20 -21.01 4.19 2.80
CA PRO A 20 -19.59 3.84 2.77
C PRO A 20 -19.29 2.51 3.46
N PHE A 21 -18.19 1.87 3.04
CA PHE A 21 -17.51 0.79 3.76
C PHE A 21 -16.01 1.09 3.83
N LEU A 22 -15.34 0.62 4.88
CA LEU A 22 -13.89 0.60 4.97
C LEU A 22 -13.35 -0.60 4.20
N THR A 23 -12.18 -0.45 3.58
CA THR A 23 -11.57 -1.54 2.83
C THR A 23 -10.05 -1.56 2.96
N ASP A 24 -9.49 -2.76 2.91
CA ASP A 24 -8.07 -3.07 2.69
C ASP A 24 -7.98 -4.37 1.87
N ALA A 25 -6.79 -4.76 1.43
CA ALA A 25 -6.51 -6.05 0.80
C ALA A 25 -5.37 -6.77 1.54
N ASN A 26 -5.40 -8.10 1.53
CA ASN A 26 -4.47 -8.93 2.31
C ASN A 26 -3.00 -8.67 1.96
N THR A 27 -2.11 -8.85 2.95
CA THR A 27 -0.66 -8.64 2.81
C THR A 27 0.04 -9.80 2.11
N LEU A 28 1.20 -9.53 1.50
CA LEU A 28 2.03 -10.58 0.90
C LEU A 28 2.72 -11.48 1.92
N TYR A 29 3.17 -10.88 3.01
CA TYR A 29 3.89 -11.57 4.09
C TYR A 29 2.92 -12.27 5.04
N ALA A 30 3.44 -13.31 5.70
CA ALA A 30 2.76 -13.98 6.80
C ALA A 30 2.54 -13.03 7.97
N GLY A 31 1.37 -13.11 8.59
CA GLY A 31 0.98 -12.25 9.70
C GLY A 31 -0.52 -12.10 9.81
N ALA A 32 -0.98 -11.30 10.77
CA ALA A 32 -2.39 -11.15 11.10
C ALA A 32 -3.23 -10.46 10.00
N ARG A 33 -2.61 -10.01 8.90
CA ARG A 33 -3.26 -9.42 7.72
C ARG A 33 -3.14 -10.29 6.45
N GLY A 34 -2.68 -11.53 6.58
CA GLY A 34 -2.45 -12.44 5.46
C GLY A 34 -3.71 -13.11 4.89
N ASP A 35 -4.80 -13.12 5.66
CA ASP A 35 -6.13 -13.62 5.28
C ASP A 35 -7.24 -12.77 5.93
N ALA A 36 -8.44 -12.82 5.36
CA ALA A 36 -9.52 -11.92 5.75
C ALA A 36 -9.97 -12.09 7.22
N PRO A 37 -10.22 -13.31 7.78
CA PRO A 37 -10.60 -13.49 9.17
C PRO A 37 -9.63 -12.84 10.16
N HIS A 38 -8.33 -13.13 10.06
CA HIS A 38 -7.33 -12.55 10.94
C HIS A 38 -7.20 -11.03 10.71
N HIS A 39 -7.31 -10.58 9.47
CA HIS A 39 -7.23 -9.17 9.11
C HIS A 39 -8.37 -8.38 9.77
N LEU A 40 -9.61 -8.89 9.69
CA LEU A 40 -10.78 -8.27 10.33
C LEU A 40 -10.62 -8.21 11.86
N VAL A 41 -10.13 -9.29 12.49
CA VAL A 41 -9.84 -9.31 13.93
C VAL A 41 -8.80 -8.25 14.29
N THR A 42 -7.72 -8.16 13.50
CA THR A 42 -6.66 -7.16 13.69
C THR A 42 -7.20 -5.74 13.60
N ALA A 43 -8.02 -5.44 12.59
CA ALA A 43 -8.61 -4.11 12.45
C ALA A 43 -9.57 -3.78 13.59
N ILE A 44 -10.38 -4.73 14.06
CA ILE A 44 -11.25 -4.56 15.24
C ILE A 44 -10.41 -4.24 16.48
N GLN A 45 -9.32 -4.97 16.73
CA GLN A 45 -8.41 -4.72 17.85
C GLN A 45 -7.73 -3.34 17.78
N ASN A 46 -7.54 -2.81 16.57
CA ASN A 46 -7.03 -1.46 16.33
C ASN A 46 -8.13 -0.37 16.33
N GLY A 47 -9.36 -0.72 16.71
CA GLY A 47 -10.47 0.22 16.88
C GLY A 47 -11.28 0.51 15.62
N PHE A 48 -11.09 -0.26 14.54
CA PHE A 48 -11.87 -0.15 13.29
C PHE A 48 -13.14 -1.02 13.29
N ALA A 49 -13.68 -1.32 14.47
CA ALA A 49 -14.95 -2.02 14.59
C ALA A 49 -16.11 -1.19 14.04
N PHE A 50 -17.14 -1.85 13.47
CA PHE A 50 -18.30 -1.16 12.89
C PHE A 50 -18.98 -0.23 13.93
N SER A 51 -19.15 -0.66 15.18
CA SER A 51 -19.75 0.19 16.23
C SER A 51 -18.96 1.48 16.53
N VAL A 52 -17.66 1.51 16.22
CA VAL A 52 -16.79 2.68 16.43
C VAL A 52 -16.81 3.59 15.19
N ILE A 53 -16.68 2.99 14.00
CA ILE A 53 -16.52 3.72 12.73
C ILE A 53 -17.86 4.13 12.12
N ASP A 54 -18.92 3.38 12.38
CA ASP A 54 -20.22 3.47 11.71
C ASP A 54 -20.15 3.15 10.20
N ALA A 55 -19.22 2.30 9.78
CA ALA A 55 -19.19 1.68 8.46
C ALA A 55 -18.71 0.22 8.56
N PRO A 56 -19.24 -0.70 7.72
CA PRO A 56 -18.71 -2.07 7.65
C PRO A 56 -17.31 -2.09 7.06
N MET A 57 -16.55 -3.15 7.34
CA MET A 57 -15.23 -3.38 6.77
C MET A 57 -15.27 -4.58 5.82
N ILE A 58 -14.68 -4.41 4.64
CA ILE A 58 -14.61 -5.43 3.59
C ILE A 58 -13.15 -5.64 3.21
N ILE A 59 -12.69 -6.90 3.20
CA ILE A 59 -11.37 -7.25 2.67
C ILE A 59 -11.52 -7.51 1.17
N ALA A 60 -11.08 -6.56 0.36
CA ALA A 60 -11.46 -6.45 -1.05
C ALA A 60 -10.91 -7.54 -1.97
N ASP A 61 -9.89 -8.28 -1.53
CA ASP A 61 -9.30 -9.40 -2.28
C ASP A 61 -9.73 -10.77 -1.75
N GLY A 62 -10.77 -10.81 -0.90
CA GLY A 62 -11.44 -12.03 -0.46
C GLY A 62 -10.67 -12.81 0.62
N LEU A 63 -11.13 -14.03 0.90
CA LEU A 63 -10.68 -14.82 2.06
C LEU A 63 -9.16 -14.99 2.13
N ARG A 64 -8.51 -15.26 0.99
CA ARG A 64 -7.06 -15.53 0.89
C ARG A 64 -6.32 -14.62 -0.09
N GLY A 65 -6.96 -13.53 -0.51
CA GLY A 65 -6.36 -12.57 -1.44
C GLY A 65 -6.37 -12.99 -2.92
N ARG A 66 -7.38 -13.78 -3.32
CA ARG A 66 -7.55 -14.31 -4.69
C ARG A 66 -8.73 -13.71 -5.44
N THR A 67 -9.56 -12.91 -4.77
CA THR A 67 -10.72 -12.26 -5.38
C THR A 67 -10.25 -10.98 -6.05
N GLU A 68 -9.72 -11.11 -7.26
CA GLU A 68 -9.10 -10.00 -8.01
C GLU A 68 -9.77 -9.77 -9.36
N THR A 69 -9.77 -8.52 -9.79
CA THR A 69 -10.19 -8.10 -11.13
C THR A 69 -8.98 -7.60 -11.89
N ALA A 70 -8.79 -8.12 -13.11
CA ALA A 70 -7.74 -7.67 -14.01
C ALA A 70 -8.19 -6.41 -14.75
N VAL A 71 -7.53 -5.28 -14.50
CA VAL A 71 -7.81 -4.00 -15.16
C VAL A 71 -6.73 -3.72 -16.20
N THR A 72 -7.16 -3.47 -17.43
CA THR A 72 -6.24 -3.15 -18.54
C THR A 72 -5.84 -1.68 -18.47
N ILE A 73 -4.53 -1.40 -18.44
CA ILE A 73 -3.98 -0.04 -18.39
C ILE A 73 -3.00 0.27 -19.53
N ASN A 74 -2.42 -0.75 -20.18
CA ASN A 74 -1.48 -0.61 -21.29
C ASN A 74 -0.32 0.38 -21.03
N GLN A 75 0.28 0.31 -19.85
CA GLN A 75 1.39 1.16 -19.44
C GLN A 75 2.75 0.45 -19.55
N LYS A 76 3.82 1.18 -19.24
CA LYS A 76 5.22 0.76 -19.41
C LYS A 76 5.53 -0.58 -18.75
N GLN A 77 5.13 -0.76 -17.49
CA GLN A 77 5.41 -1.96 -16.71
C GLN A 77 4.36 -3.04 -16.95
N PHE A 78 3.09 -2.65 -17.07
CA PHE A 78 1.98 -3.59 -17.15
C PHE A 78 0.96 -3.24 -18.24
N LYS A 79 0.56 -4.28 -18.97
CA LYS A 79 -0.67 -4.22 -19.79
C LYS A 79 -1.92 -4.31 -18.92
N LYS A 80 -1.87 -5.13 -17.86
CA LYS A 80 -2.97 -5.35 -16.91
C LYS A 80 -2.44 -5.36 -15.48
N VAL A 81 -3.22 -4.81 -14.56
CA VAL A 81 -2.96 -4.84 -13.11
C VAL A 81 -4.09 -5.57 -12.39
N TYR A 82 -3.81 -6.15 -11.23
CA TYR A 82 -4.75 -7.00 -10.46
C TYR A 82 -5.17 -6.33 -9.15
N ILE A 83 -6.43 -5.91 -9.11
CA ILE A 83 -6.99 -5.08 -8.03
C ILE A 83 -8.02 -5.91 -7.26
N GLY A 84 -8.17 -5.69 -5.95
CA GLY A 84 -9.25 -6.29 -5.17
C GLY A 84 -10.61 -6.00 -5.82
N THR A 85 -11.41 -7.04 -6.07
CA THR A 85 -12.63 -6.94 -6.89
C THR A 85 -13.63 -5.95 -6.30
N GLU A 86 -13.77 -5.91 -4.98
CA GLU A 86 -14.72 -5.00 -4.32
C GLU A 86 -14.34 -3.52 -4.48
N ILE A 87 -13.05 -3.22 -4.67
CA ILE A 87 -12.60 -1.84 -4.96
C ILE A 87 -12.95 -1.45 -6.40
N VAL A 88 -12.83 -2.39 -7.34
CA VAL A 88 -13.25 -2.15 -8.72
C VAL A 88 -14.77 -1.94 -8.80
N ASN A 89 -15.55 -2.73 -8.06
CA ASN A 89 -17.01 -2.66 -8.04
C ASN A 89 -17.59 -1.45 -7.29
N ALA A 90 -16.83 -0.79 -6.41
CA ALA A 90 -17.30 0.39 -5.69
C ALA A 90 -17.63 1.56 -6.65
N ASP A 91 -18.62 2.39 -6.31
CA ASP A 91 -19.01 3.53 -7.17
C ASP A 91 -18.02 4.70 -7.13
N ALA A 92 -17.36 4.90 -5.99
CA ALA A 92 -16.45 5.99 -5.69
C ALA A 92 -15.35 5.51 -4.73
N LEU A 93 -14.25 6.28 -4.63
CA LEU A 93 -13.12 5.95 -3.76
C LEU A 93 -12.74 7.15 -2.89
N VAL A 94 -12.62 6.95 -1.58
CA VAL A 94 -12.03 7.92 -0.67
C VAL A 94 -10.77 7.31 -0.06
N SER A 95 -9.61 7.79 -0.47
CA SER A 95 -8.33 7.38 0.09
C SER A 95 -8.02 8.24 1.31
N VAL A 96 -7.84 7.60 2.46
CA VAL A 96 -7.38 8.27 3.68
C VAL A 96 -6.04 7.68 4.09
N ALA A 97 -4.97 8.47 3.99
CA ALA A 97 -3.61 8.03 4.28
C ALA A 97 -3.03 8.77 5.48
N HIS A 98 -2.28 8.05 6.32
CA HIS A 98 -1.26 8.65 7.17
C HIS A 98 -0.06 8.98 6.27
N PHE A 99 0.41 10.21 6.30
CA PHE A 99 1.58 10.67 5.53
C PHE A 99 2.84 10.59 6.40
N LYS A 100 3.84 9.85 5.92
CA LYS A 100 4.98 9.33 6.70
C LYS A 100 6.07 8.78 5.77
N GLY A 101 7.25 8.47 6.31
CA GLY A 101 8.35 7.86 5.58
C GLY A 101 8.09 6.40 5.16
N HIS A 102 8.83 5.93 4.17
CA HIS A 102 8.76 4.54 3.72
C HIS A 102 10.07 4.06 3.08
N GLU A 103 10.52 2.88 3.49
CA GLU A 103 11.84 2.32 3.17
C GLU A 103 12.08 1.96 1.70
N LEU A 104 11.04 1.95 0.86
CA LEU A 104 11.15 1.69 -0.59
C LEU A 104 10.65 2.84 -1.46
N SER A 105 9.87 3.78 -0.91
CA SER A 105 9.24 4.85 -1.70
C SER A 105 9.57 6.25 -1.18
N GLY A 106 10.43 6.36 -0.17
CA GLY A 106 10.80 7.59 0.52
C GLY A 106 9.72 8.03 1.49
N TYR A 107 8.48 8.12 1.01
CA TYR A 107 7.29 8.36 1.82
C TYR A 107 6.15 7.42 1.41
N GLY A 108 5.09 7.39 2.20
CA GLY A 108 3.81 6.86 1.76
C GLY A 108 2.72 7.91 1.90
N GLY A 109 2.05 8.21 0.80
CA GLY A 109 0.87 9.08 0.77
C GLY A 109 -0.29 8.39 0.06
N ALA A 110 -1.08 9.19 -0.64
CA ALA A 110 -2.25 8.78 -1.41
C ALA A 110 -1.89 7.74 -2.48
N ILE A 111 -0.87 7.99 -3.32
CA ILE A 111 -0.51 7.08 -4.43
C ILE A 111 -0.14 5.70 -3.91
N LYS A 112 0.68 5.63 -2.85
CA LYS A 112 1.03 4.35 -2.21
C LYS A 112 -0.20 3.69 -1.59
N ASN A 113 -1.07 4.47 -0.96
CA ASN A 113 -2.27 3.94 -0.33
C ASN A 113 -3.16 3.21 -1.35
N ILE A 114 -3.42 3.84 -2.51
CA ILE A 114 -4.25 3.22 -3.53
C ILE A 114 -3.49 2.17 -4.36
N GLY A 115 -2.25 2.44 -4.77
CA GLY A 115 -1.48 1.54 -5.62
C GLY A 115 -1.11 0.23 -4.91
N MET A 116 -0.61 0.31 -3.69
CA MET A 116 -0.26 -0.88 -2.89
C MET A 116 -1.48 -1.44 -2.16
N GLY A 117 -2.29 -0.59 -1.53
CA GLY A 117 -3.39 -1.01 -0.66
C GLY A 117 -4.56 -1.63 -1.41
N CYS A 118 -4.86 -1.18 -2.63
CA CYS A 118 -5.96 -1.73 -3.41
C CYS A 118 -5.56 -2.96 -4.25
N ALA A 119 -4.27 -3.23 -4.41
CA ALA A 119 -3.80 -4.38 -5.19
C ALA A 119 -4.17 -5.70 -4.49
N SER A 120 -4.53 -6.72 -5.28
CA SER A 120 -4.64 -8.08 -4.76
C SER A 120 -3.26 -8.60 -4.32
N ARG A 121 -3.19 -9.79 -3.72
CA ARG A 121 -1.88 -10.37 -3.37
C ARG A 121 -1.00 -10.60 -4.59
N ARG A 122 -1.58 -11.06 -5.71
CA ARG A 122 -0.85 -11.12 -6.98
C ARG A 122 -0.36 -9.75 -7.38
N GLY A 123 -1.21 -8.73 -7.32
CA GLY A 123 -0.83 -7.39 -7.73
C GLY A 123 0.24 -6.76 -6.85
N LYS A 124 0.21 -7.03 -5.54
CA LYS A 124 1.31 -6.67 -4.63
C LYS A 124 2.59 -7.41 -5.00
N MET A 125 2.53 -8.68 -5.40
CA MET A 125 3.71 -9.43 -5.84
C MET A 125 4.29 -8.80 -7.11
N ASP A 126 3.45 -8.50 -8.10
CA ASP A 126 3.85 -7.86 -9.35
C ASP A 126 4.62 -6.55 -9.08
N GLN A 127 4.23 -5.79 -8.07
CA GLN A 127 4.93 -4.56 -7.67
C GLN A 127 6.35 -4.82 -7.11
N HIS A 128 6.58 -5.96 -6.44
CA HIS A 128 7.83 -6.24 -5.72
C HIS A 128 8.77 -7.26 -6.38
N SER A 129 8.29 -8.07 -7.32
CA SER A 129 9.06 -9.18 -7.90
C SER A 129 8.52 -9.62 -9.25
N ASP A 130 9.42 -9.99 -10.17
CA ASP A 130 9.09 -10.66 -11.45
C ASP A 130 9.32 -12.18 -11.40
N VAL A 131 9.75 -12.70 -10.26
CA VAL A 131 10.17 -14.09 -10.14
C VAL A 131 9.32 -14.82 -9.12
N ALA A 132 9.14 -16.11 -9.36
CA ALA A 132 8.43 -16.97 -8.42
C ALA A 132 9.07 -16.90 -7.02
N PRO A 133 8.28 -17.07 -5.94
CA PRO A 133 8.82 -17.20 -4.59
C PRO A 133 9.90 -18.29 -4.52
N LYS A 134 10.85 -18.14 -3.61
CA LYS A 134 11.97 -19.07 -3.42
C LYS A 134 11.74 -19.94 -2.20
N VAL A 135 11.98 -21.24 -2.35
CA VAL A 135 11.94 -22.19 -1.23
C VAL A 135 13.31 -22.27 -0.55
N LYS A 136 13.37 -21.89 0.73
CA LYS A 136 14.50 -22.16 1.61
C LYS A 136 14.47 -23.63 2.02
N LYS A 137 15.20 -24.49 1.27
CA LYS A 137 15.28 -25.95 1.48
C LYS A 137 15.57 -26.36 2.93
N LYS A 138 16.35 -25.55 3.67
CA LYS A 138 16.67 -25.77 5.09
C LYS A 138 15.45 -25.66 6.02
N LYS A 139 14.48 -24.79 5.72
CA LYS A 139 13.24 -24.63 6.50
C LYS A 139 12.10 -25.54 6.01
N CYS A 140 12.14 -25.99 4.76
CA CYS A 140 11.07 -26.80 4.19
C CYS A 140 11.10 -28.22 4.77
N ILE A 141 10.02 -28.66 5.43
CA ILE A 141 9.91 -30.03 5.98
C ILE A 141 9.23 -31.02 5.02
N GLY A 142 8.86 -30.60 3.81
CA GLY A 142 8.25 -31.49 2.83
C GLY A 142 6.78 -31.83 3.06
N CYS A 143 6.05 -31.10 3.90
CA CYS A 143 4.66 -31.41 4.26
C CYS A 143 3.66 -31.35 3.09
N GLY A 144 4.00 -30.68 1.98
CA GLY A 144 3.15 -30.61 0.79
C GLY A 144 2.01 -29.60 0.84
N GLU A 145 1.80 -28.85 1.93
CA GLU A 145 0.68 -27.90 2.06
C GLU A 145 0.63 -26.88 0.91
N CYS A 146 1.78 -26.29 0.57
CA CYS A 146 1.90 -25.37 -0.55
C CYS A 146 1.52 -25.99 -1.92
N VAL A 147 1.66 -27.30 -2.09
CA VAL A 147 1.26 -28.02 -3.31
C VAL A 147 -0.27 -28.05 -3.41
N LEU A 148 -0.96 -28.36 -2.31
CA LEU A 148 -2.43 -28.43 -2.25
C LEU A 148 -3.08 -27.07 -2.56
N HIS A 149 -2.44 -25.99 -2.15
CA HIS A 149 -2.94 -24.62 -2.34
C HIS A 149 -2.53 -23.98 -3.67
N CYS A 150 -1.65 -24.61 -4.45
CA CYS A 150 -1.20 -24.03 -5.71
C CYS A 150 -2.24 -24.25 -6.83
N SER A 151 -3.09 -23.24 -7.07
CA SER A 151 -4.09 -23.27 -8.15
C SER A 151 -3.51 -23.50 -9.55
N GLN A 152 -2.25 -23.13 -9.77
CA GLN A 152 -1.55 -23.28 -11.04
C GLN A 152 -0.81 -24.61 -11.18
N LYS A 153 -0.85 -25.48 -10.16
CA LYS A 153 -0.06 -26.73 -10.10
C LYS A 153 1.42 -26.48 -10.42
N ALA A 154 1.93 -25.34 -9.96
CA ALA A 154 3.31 -24.91 -10.17
C ALA A 154 4.28 -25.49 -9.13
N ILE A 155 3.77 -26.05 -8.02
CA ILE A 155 4.59 -26.56 -6.93
C ILE A 155 4.51 -28.08 -6.90
N ARG A 156 5.66 -28.73 -6.73
CA ARG A 156 5.79 -30.19 -6.53
C ARG A 156 6.78 -30.49 -5.41
N LEU A 157 6.78 -31.72 -4.92
CA LEU A 157 7.82 -32.19 -4.00
C LEU A 157 8.92 -32.91 -4.79
N VAL A 158 10.16 -32.44 -4.66
CA VAL A 158 11.37 -33.06 -5.19
C VAL A 158 12.29 -33.31 -4.01
N GLU A 159 12.72 -34.56 -3.80
CA GLU A 159 13.57 -34.94 -2.65
C GLU A 159 12.97 -34.50 -1.29
N GLN A 160 11.65 -34.65 -1.13
CA GLN A 160 10.89 -34.20 0.05
C GLN A 160 11.00 -32.69 0.33
N LYS A 161 11.31 -31.86 -0.68
CA LYS A 161 11.30 -30.40 -0.58
C LYS A 161 10.39 -29.81 -1.63
N ALA A 162 9.71 -28.72 -1.29
CA ALA A 162 8.92 -27.98 -2.25
C ALA A 162 9.84 -27.38 -3.34
N ASP A 163 9.44 -27.57 -4.59
CA ASP A 163 10.08 -27.05 -5.80
C ASP A 163 9.02 -26.29 -6.59
N ILE A 164 9.29 -25.03 -6.93
CA ILE A 164 8.35 -24.14 -7.62
C ILE A 164 8.81 -23.99 -9.07
N ASP A 165 7.97 -24.41 -10.01
CA ASP A 165 8.13 -24.16 -11.45
C ASP A 165 7.82 -22.69 -11.75
N PRO A 166 8.83 -21.85 -12.05
CA PRO A 166 8.61 -20.43 -12.27
C PRO A 166 7.80 -20.15 -13.53
N LYS A 167 7.75 -21.07 -14.51
CA LYS A 167 7.00 -20.87 -15.75
C LYS A 167 5.48 -21.00 -15.56
N LYS A 168 5.06 -21.72 -14.52
CA LYS A 168 3.64 -21.91 -14.15
C LYS A 168 3.21 -20.98 -13.01
N CYS A 169 4.16 -20.46 -12.24
CA CYS A 169 3.86 -19.60 -11.11
C CYS A 169 3.35 -18.23 -11.58
N ILE A 170 2.18 -17.82 -11.08
CA ILE A 170 1.61 -16.50 -11.36
C ILE A 170 1.87 -15.49 -10.24
N GLY A 171 2.70 -15.82 -9.25
CA GLY A 171 3.03 -14.90 -8.16
C GLY A 171 1.93 -14.65 -7.11
N CYS A 172 0.86 -15.45 -7.06
CA CYS A 172 -0.27 -15.18 -6.13
C CYS A 172 0.07 -15.21 -4.62
N GLY A 173 1.22 -15.78 -4.23
CA GLY A 173 1.72 -15.75 -2.86
C GLY A 173 1.00 -16.62 -1.83
N GLU A 174 -0.01 -17.42 -2.22
CA GLU A 174 -0.74 -18.30 -1.27
C GLU A 174 0.20 -19.30 -0.58
N CYS A 175 1.17 -19.85 -1.33
CA CYS A 175 2.19 -20.76 -0.82
C CYS A 175 3.07 -20.18 0.31
N ILE A 176 3.17 -18.85 0.40
CA ILE A 176 3.93 -18.17 1.46
C ILE A 176 3.17 -18.23 2.78
N ILE A 177 1.85 -18.05 2.78
CA ILE A 177 1.03 -18.00 4.01
C ILE A 177 0.75 -19.38 4.56
N VAL A 178 0.46 -20.34 3.69
CA VAL A 178 0.15 -21.70 4.14
C VAL A 178 1.38 -22.46 4.62
N CYS A 179 2.58 -21.93 4.35
CA CYS A 179 3.81 -22.53 4.84
C CYS A 179 4.05 -22.13 6.30
N ALA A 180 3.54 -22.94 7.24
CA ALA A 180 3.77 -22.76 8.68
C ALA A 180 5.25 -22.73 9.10
N ASN A 181 6.15 -23.27 8.26
CA ASN A 181 7.60 -23.25 8.49
C ASN A 181 8.30 -22.04 7.85
N GLU A 182 7.55 -21.13 7.21
CA GLU A 182 8.08 -19.94 6.50
C GLU A 182 9.19 -20.25 5.49
N ALA A 183 9.11 -21.44 4.89
CA ALA A 183 10.12 -21.92 3.97
C ALA A 183 10.00 -21.27 2.59
N VAL A 184 8.81 -20.79 2.21
CA VAL A 184 8.58 -20.11 0.93
C VAL A 184 8.68 -18.60 1.15
N GLN A 185 9.55 -17.92 0.42
CA GLN A 185 9.84 -16.50 0.63
C GLN A 185 9.80 -15.69 -0.66
N ILE A 186 9.39 -14.43 -0.52
CA ILE A 186 9.40 -13.44 -1.61
C ILE A 186 10.85 -13.14 -1.98
N GLN A 187 11.10 -12.95 -3.26
CA GLN A 187 12.39 -12.47 -3.75
C GLN A 187 12.31 -10.96 -3.94
N TRP A 188 12.83 -10.21 -2.98
CA TRP A 188 12.87 -8.74 -2.99
C TRP A 188 14.01 -8.24 -3.89
N ASN A 189 13.86 -8.42 -5.20
CA ASN A 189 14.93 -8.17 -6.18
C ASN A 189 14.65 -7.01 -7.14
N GLN A 190 13.54 -6.28 -6.97
CA GLN A 190 13.22 -5.16 -7.84
C GLN A 190 13.99 -3.90 -7.46
N SER A 191 14.40 -3.16 -8.48
CA SER A 191 15.01 -1.84 -8.28
C SER A 191 13.95 -0.84 -7.81
N VAL A 192 14.36 0.11 -6.98
CA VAL A 192 13.47 1.15 -6.43
C VAL A 192 12.74 1.94 -7.54
N PRO A 193 13.38 2.39 -8.64
CA PRO A 193 12.66 3.11 -9.70
C PRO A 193 11.56 2.26 -10.36
N VAL A 194 11.84 0.98 -10.61
CA VAL A 194 10.84 0.07 -11.21
C VAL A 194 9.70 -0.19 -10.22
N PHE A 195 10.00 -0.40 -8.93
CA PHE A 195 8.98 -0.54 -7.88
C PHE A 195 8.06 0.69 -7.83
N LEU A 196 8.62 1.90 -7.87
CA LEU A 196 7.86 3.15 -7.87
C LEU A 196 6.94 3.26 -9.10
N GLU A 197 7.45 2.98 -10.30
CA GLU A 197 6.65 2.99 -11.54
C GLU A 197 5.49 1.99 -11.48
N ARG A 198 5.76 0.78 -10.99
CA ARG A 198 4.75 -0.28 -10.83
C ARG A 198 3.66 0.13 -9.86
N MET A 199 4.03 0.70 -8.70
CA MET A 199 3.07 1.19 -7.72
C MET A 199 2.16 2.27 -8.30
N VAL A 200 2.72 3.21 -9.07
CA VAL A 200 1.97 4.26 -9.76
C VAL A 200 1.04 3.67 -10.83
N GLU A 201 1.48 2.68 -11.60
CA GLU A 201 0.61 1.99 -12.58
C GLU A 201 -0.56 1.25 -11.94
N TYR A 202 -0.34 0.66 -10.76
CA TYR A 202 -1.42 0.09 -9.97
C TYR A 202 -2.41 1.17 -9.50
N ALA A 203 -1.91 2.33 -9.05
CA ALA A 203 -2.76 3.48 -8.73
C ALA A 203 -3.59 3.93 -9.97
N ALA A 204 -2.98 3.99 -11.15
CA ALA A 204 -3.67 4.29 -12.40
C ALA A 204 -4.80 3.29 -12.69
N GLY A 205 -4.56 1.99 -12.49
CA GLY A 205 -5.58 0.96 -12.65
C GLY A 205 -6.77 1.15 -11.70
N VAL A 206 -6.52 1.47 -10.43
CA VAL A 206 -7.58 1.77 -9.45
C VAL A 206 -8.43 2.94 -9.91
N LEU A 207 -7.79 4.04 -10.34
CA LEU A 207 -8.46 5.28 -10.71
C LEU A 207 -9.16 5.24 -12.07
N SER A 208 -8.78 4.31 -12.96
CA SER A 208 -9.36 4.17 -14.30
C SER A 208 -10.88 3.98 -14.30
N SER A 209 -11.44 3.38 -13.24
CA SER A 209 -12.89 3.18 -13.08
C SER A 209 -13.55 4.21 -12.15
N LYS A 210 -12.80 5.22 -11.68
CA LYS A 210 -13.19 6.17 -10.63
C LYS A 210 -12.95 7.63 -11.04
N THR A 211 -12.83 7.92 -12.34
CA THR A 211 -12.62 9.28 -12.85
C THR A 211 -13.71 10.23 -12.36
N GLY A 212 -13.32 11.33 -11.72
CA GLY A 212 -14.24 12.31 -11.13
C GLY A 212 -14.99 11.81 -9.88
N LYS A 213 -14.63 10.64 -9.35
CA LYS A 213 -15.29 9.99 -8.20
C LYS A 213 -14.28 9.56 -7.12
N SER A 214 -13.14 10.25 -7.06
CA SER A 214 -12.08 9.99 -6.10
C SER A 214 -11.76 11.21 -5.25
N LEU A 215 -11.60 11.02 -3.95
CA LEU A 215 -11.12 12.00 -2.98
C LEU A 215 -9.93 11.42 -2.22
N PHE A 216 -8.90 12.24 -2.03
CA PHE A 216 -7.69 11.88 -1.28
C PHE A 216 -7.57 12.78 -0.06
N ILE A 217 -7.25 12.18 1.09
CA ILE A 217 -7.06 12.87 2.36
C ILE A 217 -5.78 12.35 2.98
N ASN A 218 -4.79 13.23 3.16
CA ASN A 218 -3.54 12.91 3.85
C ASN A 218 -3.55 13.56 5.23
N PHE A 219 -3.39 12.74 6.26
CA PHE A 219 -3.11 13.19 7.62
C PHE A 219 -1.59 13.31 7.79
N ILE A 220 -1.12 14.54 7.99
CA ILE A 220 0.30 14.89 8.15
C ILE A 220 0.53 15.19 9.62
N ASN A 221 0.43 14.15 10.43
CA ASN A 221 0.66 14.15 11.87
C ASN A 221 1.48 12.93 12.25
N ASN A 222 2.28 13.04 13.31
CA ASN A 222 3.16 11.97 13.78
C ASN A 222 3.97 11.34 12.63
N VAL A 223 4.58 12.18 11.78
CA VAL A 223 5.26 11.81 10.54
C VAL A 223 6.44 10.89 10.87
N SER A 224 6.22 9.58 10.86
CA SER A 224 7.21 8.58 11.24
C SER A 224 8.31 8.45 10.19
N PRO A 225 9.56 8.11 10.57
CA PRO A 225 10.60 7.84 9.58
C PRO A 225 10.30 6.58 8.76
N GLY A 226 9.71 5.56 9.39
CA GLY A 226 9.38 4.29 8.76
C GLY A 226 7.89 4.08 8.51
N CYS A 227 7.59 2.99 7.79
CA CYS A 227 6.22 2.56 7.51
C CYS A 227 5.47 2.12 8.78
N ASP A 228 4.16 2.42 8.86
CA ASP A 228 3.26 1.94 9.93
C ASP A 228 3.17 0.39 10.03
N CYS A 229 3.69 -0.34 9.03
CA CYS A 229 3.74 -1.80 9.07
C CYS A 229 4.90 -2.35 9.92
N LEU A 230 5.85 -1.49 10.34
CA LEU A 230 6.96 -1.89 11.18
C LEU A 230 6.49 -2.11 12.62
N PRO A 231 7.04 -3.10 13.36
CA PRO A 231 6.67 -3.36 14.75
C PRO A 231 7.27 -2.34 15.73
N PHE A 232 7.99 -1.35 15.24
CA PHE A 232 8.62 -0.28 15.99
C PHE A 232 8.50 1.04 15.21
N ASN A 233 8.66 2.15 15.92
CA ASN A 233 8.73 3.47 15.32
C ASN A 233 9.69 4.35 16.13
N ASP A 234 10.33 5.30 15.47
CA ASP A 234 11.17 6.32 16.11
C ASP A 234 10.32 7.57 16.42
N ALA A 235 10.94 8.62 16.96
CA ALA A 235 10.34 9.93 17.05
C ALA A 235 9.95 10.45 15.66
N SER A 236 8.88 11.26 15.61
CA SER A 236 8.42 11.89 14.37
C SER A 236 9.53 12.73 13.74
N LEU A 237 9.52 12.90 12.41
CA LEU A 237 10.49 13.72 11.70
C LEU A 237 10.27 15.21 11.97
N VAL A 238 9.00 15.62 12.00
CA VAL A 238 8.55 17.01 12.18
C VAL A 238 7.34 17.06 13.12
N ARG A 239 6.94 18.25 13.54
CA ARG A 239 5.71 18.46 14.33
C ARG A 239 4.46 18.09 13.53
N ASP A 240 3.33 17.94 14.22
CA ASP A 240 2.03 17.79 13.55
C ASP A 240 1.69 19.03 12.71
N ILE A 241 1.34 18.80 11.44
CA ILE A 241 1.02 19.86 10.47
C ILE A 241 -0.50 19.98 10.32
N GLY A 242 -1.20 18.88 10.09
CA GLY A 242 -2.66 18.89 9.93
C GLY A 242 -3.16 17.88 8.91
N VAL A 243 -4.23 18.27 8.20
CA VAL A 243 -4.89 17.44 7.20
C VAL A 243 -4.99 18.21 5.90
N VAL A 244 -4.63 17.58 4.79
CA VAL A 244 -4.84 18.10 3.44
C VAL A 244 -5.79 17.18 2.68
N ALA A 245 -6.57 17.74 1.77
CA ALA A 245 -7.48 16.99 0.92
C ALA A 245 -7.40 17.50 -0.52
N SER A 246 -7.57 16.59 -1.49
CA SER A 246 -7.56 16.91 -2.91
C SER A 246 -8.32 15.86 -3.71
N THR A 247 -8.82 16.23 -4.89
CA THR A 247 -9.28 15.27 -5.91
C THR A 247 -8.14 14.81 -6.82
N ASP A 248 -6.96 15.40 -6.69
CA ASP A 248 -5.74 15.09 -7.44
C ASP A 248 -4.74 14.35 -6.53
N PRO A 249 -4.40 13.07 -6.83
CA PRO A 249 -3.51 12.25 -6.03
C PRO A 249 -2.03 12.66 -6.13
N VAL A 250 -1.62 13.32 -7.21
CA VAL A 250 -0.24 13.79 -7.40
C VAL A 250 -0.04 15.08 -6.61
N ALA A 251 -0.98 16.00 -6.70
CA ALA A 251 -0.94 17.29 -6.01
C ALA A 251 -0.94 17.11 -4.49
N ILE A 252 -1.77 16.21 -3.94
CA ILE A 252 -1.82 16.00 -2.49
C ILE A 252 -0.53 15.41 -1.93
N ASP A 253 0.10 14.49 -2.65
CA ASP A 253 1.35 13.88 -2.22
C ASP A 253 2.51 14.88 -2.36
N GLN A 254 2.56 15.67 -3.44
CA GLN A 254 3.52 16.77 -3.57
C GLN A 254 3.36 17.79 -2.43
N ALA A 255 2.13 18.28 -2.20
CA ALA A 255 1.84 19.24 -1.13
C ALA A 255 2.21 18.67 0.25
N SER A 256 1.97 17.38 0.48
CA SER A 256 2.32 16.73 1.74
C SER A 256 3.84 16.67 1.95
N VAL A 257 4.63 16.35 0.91
CA VAL A 257 6.09 16.40 1.00
C VAL A 257 6.57 17.82 1.28
N ASP A 258 6.06 18.81 0.54
CA ASP A 258 6.49 20.21 0.68
C ASP A 258 6.17 20.75 2.08
N LEU A 259 5.00 20.45 2.62
CA LEU A 259 4.61 20.85 3.96
C LEU A 259 5.54 20.24 5.03
N VAL A 260 5.85 18.95 4.93
CA VAL A 260 6.83 18.30 5.82
C VAL A 260 8.21 18.94 5.68
N ASN A 261 8.65 19.19 4.45
CA ASN A 261 9.96 19.76 4.19
C ASN A 261 10.08 21.24 4.62
N ARG A 262 8.99 22.00 4.72
CA ARG A 262 9.00 23.36 5.26
C ARG A 262 9.27 23.42 6.77
N GLU A 263 8.93 22.39 7.51
CA GLU A 263 9.16 22.35 8.96
C GLU A 263 10.63 22.06 9.30
N PRO A 264 11.17 22.55 10.43
CA PRO A 264 12.41 22.01 10.98
C PRO A 264 12.19 20.60 11.53
N ALA A 265 13.25 19.80 11.55
CA ALA A 265 13.22 18.50 12.24
C ALA A 265 13.02 18.70 13.75
N VAL A 266 12.22 17.82 14.36
CA VAL A 266 12.11 17.80 15.83
C VAL A 266 13.35 17.15 16.45
N GLY A 267 13.66 17.53 17.70
CA GLY A 267 14.81 16.95 18.41
C GLY A 267 14.66 15.44 18.64
N TYR A 268 15.79 14.74 18.71
CA TYR A 268 15.89 13.28 18.99
C TYR A 268 15.21 12.36 17.96
N THR A 269 14.99 12.84 16.74
CA THR A 269 14.64 12.00 15.59
C THR A 269 15.88 11.33 14.99
N CYS A 270 15.68 10.38 14.06
CA CYS A 270 16.77 9.68 13.37
C CYS A 270 17.55 10.57 12.38
N LEU A 271 17.05 11.77 12.04
CA LEU A 271 17.69 12.68 11.09
C LEU A 271 19.01 13.21 11.64
N THR A 272 20.10 12.92 10.94
CA THR A 272 21.43 13.51 11.16
C THR A 272 21.78 14.57 10.11
N THR A 273 21.08 14.57 8.98
CA THR A 273 21.14 15.56 7.90
C THR A 273 19.73 16.01 7.54
N ASN A 274 19.61 17.08 6.75
CA ASN A 274 18.32 17.60 6.27
C ASN A 274 17.36 18.00 7.42
N THR A 275 17.92 18.61 8.46
CA THR A 275 17.21 18.98 9.70
C THR A 275 16.61 20.38 9.67
N GLY A 276 17.06 21.25 8.76
CA GLY A 276 16.59 22.63 8.63
C GLY A 276 15.28 22.76 7.86
N PRO A 277 14.52 23.87 8.06
CA PRO A 277 13.37 24.23 7.22
C PRO A 277 13.75 24.31 5.74
N GLY A 278 12.91 23.76 4.86
CA GLY A 278 13.14 23.68 3.41
C GLY A 278 13.99 22.49 2.96
N GLU A 279 14.69 21.81 3.85
CA GLU A 279 15.49 20.62 3.51
C GLU A 279 14.61 19.37 3.37
N ASP A 280 15.06 18.41 2.56
CA ASP A 280 14.29 17.20 2.24
C ASP A 280 14.42 16.13 3.33
N LYS A 281 13.41 16.03 4.21
CA LYS A 281 13.42 15.11 5.36
C LYS A 281 13.44 13.66 4.90
N PHE A 282 12.74 13.34 3.81
CA PHE A 282 12.66 11.97 3.32
C PHE A 282 14.00 11.51 2.73
N ARG A 283 14.75 12.39 2.04
CA ARG A 283 16.14 12.09 1.65
C ARG A 283 17.10 12.06 2.83
N GLY A 284 16.82 12.80 3.91
CA GLY A 284 17.56 12.68 5.17
C GLY A 284 17.46 11.28 5.80
N VAL A 285 16.29 10.65 5.72
CA VAL A 285 16.09 9.26 6.20
C VAL A 285 16.54 8.22 5.17
N TYR A 286 16.20 8.44 3.90
CA TYR A 286 16.39 7.48 2.80
C TYR A 286 17.18 8.12 1.64
N PRO A 287 18.50 8.33 1.80
CA PRO A 287 19.31 9.11 0.85
C PRO A 287 19.40 8.51 -0.56
N ASN A 288 19.17 7.20 -0.67
CA ASN A 288 19.27 6.48 -1.95
C ASN A 288 17.91 6.30 -2.65
N ILE A 289 16.82 6.88 -2.11
CA ILE A 289 15.48 6.76 -2.69
C ILE A 289 15.09 8.09 -3.32
N ASP A 290 15.02 8.09 -4.65
CA ASP A 290 14.48 9.23 -5.39
C ASP A 290 12.94 9.19 -5.39
N TRP A 291 12.35 9.68 -4.30
CA TRP A 291 10.90 9.67 -4.10
C TRP A 291 10.16 10.48 -5.17
N GLU A 292 10.82 11.47 -5.78
CA GLU A 292 10.24 12.34 -6.81
C GLU A 292 9.90 11.57 -8.08
N HIS A 293 10.65 10.49 -8.38
CA HIS A 293 10.44 9.65 -9.55
C HIS A 293 8.98 9.17 -9.65
N GLN A 294 8.36 8.81 -8.52
CA GLN A 294 6.97 8.34 -8.50
C GLN A 294 5.97 9.45 -8.89
N LEU A 295 6.24 10.70 -8.49
CA LEU A 295 5.36 11.84 -8.81
C LEU A 295 5.56 12.32 -10.24
N VAL A 296 6.81 12.37 -10.72
CA VAL A 296 7.10 12.65 -12.14
C VAL A 296 6.40 11.63 -13.03
N TYR A 297 6.52 10.35 -12.69
CA TYR A 297 5.90 9.30 -13.48
C TYR A 297 4.37 9.35 -13.41
N ALA A 298 3.78 9.61 -12.24
CA ALA A 298 2.34 9.76 -12.08
C ALA A 298 1.76 10.94 -12.88
N GLU A 299 2.46 12.09 -12.89
CA GLU A 299 2.09 13.25 -13.70
C GLU A 299 2.18 12.95 -15.20
N ASN A 300 3.26 12.27 -15.64
CA ASN A 300 3.42 11.85 -17.04
C ASN A 300 2.33 10.85 -17.49
N LEU A 301 1.79 10.04 -16.58
CA LEU A 301 0.65 9.16 -16.84
C LEU A 301 -0.70 9.89 -16.83
N GLY A 302 -0.72 11.18 -16.49
CA GLY A 302 -1.94 11.99 -16.41
C GLY A 302 -2.78 11.69 -15.18
N LEU A 303 -2.20 11.19 -14.09
CA LEU A 303 -2.93 10.95 -12.84
C LEU A 303 -3.23 12.23 -12.06
N GLY A 304 -2.57 13.33 -12.39
CA GLY A 304 -2.68 14.60 -11.69
C GLY A 304 -1.50 15.51 -12.01
N SER A 305 -1.36 16.61 -11.29
CA SER A 305 -0.22 17.53 -11.41
C SER A 305 0.57 17.68 -10.11
N ARG A 306 1.88 17.89 -10.25
CA ARG A 306 2.74 18.31 -9.16
C ARG A 306 2.56 19.78 -8.80
N THR A 307 1.97 20.59 -9.69
CA THR A 307 1.64 21.99 -9.38
C THR A 307 0.30 22.02 -8.66
N TYR A 308 0.23 22.79 -7.57
CA TYR A 308 -0.96 22.89 -6.74
C TYR A 308 -1.07 24.27 -6.10
N ASP A 309 -2.30 24.66 -5.79
CA ASP A 309 -2.58 25.80 -4.93
C ASP A 309 -3.04 25.30 -3.56
N LEU A 310 -2.38 25.79 -2.49
CA LEU A 310 -2.78 25.46 -1.13
C LEU A 310 -3.80 26.48 -0.62
N ILE A 311 -5.04 26.04 -0.44
CA ILE A 311 -6.14 26.88 0.05
C ILE A 311 -6.36 26.56 1.54
N SER A 312 -6.16 27.54 2.42
CA SER A 312 -6.48 27.40 3.84
C SER A 312 -7.99 27.52 4.05
N ILE A 313 -8.54 26.65 4.89
CA ILE A 313 -9.96 26.62 5.26
C ILE A 313 -10.01 26.88 6.77
N ASP A 314 -9.64 28.09 7.16
CA ASP A 314 -9.71 28.60 8.54
C ASP A 314 -10.99 29.42 8.75
#